data_AF-A0A8T6TTC3-F1
#
_entry.id   AF-A0A8T6TTC3-F1
#
_cell.length_a   1.000
_cell.length_b   1.000
_cell.length_c   1.000
_cell.angle_alpha   90.00
_cell.angle_beta   90.00
_cell.angle_gamma   90.00
#
_symmetry.space_group_name_H-M   'P 1'
#
loop_
_entity.id
_entity.type
_entity.pdbx_description
1 polymer ?
#
loop_
_entity_poly.entity_id
_entity_poly.type
_entity_poly.pdbx_seq_one_letter_code
_entity_poly.pdbx_strand_id
1 'polypeptide(L)'
;MPPRKTDTEKTPAKAKPAKPEPPQVTPDKIAEWKSHVARLAKKAAPYDLDLEDIEKQVIKIEQQIPAPPPVIASAEDTAKCQAHLRKVAHLRTKLTQIQTRCIQAKAVWSHILKAIKGHLWIQPEVQALKNDTARGTVVRKVAGRLEWKYTQVGALIEVADKVIWTLKDNQRAVHGMIEAATEERFLYLQGMEK
;
A
#
# COMPACT_ATOMS: atom_id res chain seq x y z
N MET A 1 -15.12 -89.33 -7.46
CA MET A 1 -14.27 -88.59 -6.50
C MET A 1 -12.81 -88.94 -6.77
N PRO A 2 -11.82 -88.09 -6.48
CA PRO A 2 -11.52 -86.70 -6.88
C PRO A 2 -10.05 -86.66 -7.47
N PRO A 3 -9.30 -85.53 -7.60
CA PRO A 3 -9.60 -84.14 -7.25
C PRO A 3 -9.29 -83.04 -8.30
N ARG A 4 -10.19 -82.06 -8.26
CA ARG A 4 -10.04 -80.59 -8.32
C ARG A 4 -8.60 -80.03 -8.37
N LYS A 5 -8.31 -79.18 -9.37
CA LYS A 5 -7.38 -78.04 -9.23
C LYS A 5 -7.97 -76.78 -9.88
N THR A 6 -8.09 -75.77 -9.04
CA THR A 6 -8.40 -74.38 -9.30
C THR A 6 -7.12 -73.65 -9.65
N ASP A 7 -7.07 -72.89 -10.73
CA ASP A 7 -6.04 -71.86 -10.93
C ASP A 7 -6.70 -70.62 -11.57
N THR A 8 -7.28 -69.78 -10.72
CA THR A 8 -7.48 -68.37 -11.05
C THR A 8 -6.24 -67.65 -10.55
N GLU A 9 -5.35 -67.34 -11.48
CA GLU A 9 -4.12 -66.59 -11.24
C GLU A 9 -4.48 -65.19 -10.70
N LYS A 10 -4.41 -65.05 -9.37
CA LYS A 10 -4.63 -63.79 -8.68
C LYS A 10 -3.29 -63.07 -8.63
N THR A 11 -3.10 -62.13 -9.56
CA THR A 11 -1.97 -61.20 -9.56
C THR A 11 -1.88 -60.50 -8.19
N PRO A 12 -0.70 -60.43 -7.54
CA PRO A 12 -0.58 -59.72 -6.27
C PRO A 12 -0.83 -58.22 -6.52
N ALA A 13 -1.85 -57.69 -5.85
CA ALA A 13 -2.10 -56.26 -5.79
C ALA A 13 -0.86 -55.58 -5.22
N LYS A 14 -0.17 -54.78 -6.05
CA LYS A 14 0.87 -53.86 -5.57
C LYS A 14 0.27 -53.00 -4.46
N ALA A 15 0.74 -53.20 -3.23
CA ALA A 15 0.43 -52.32 -2.12
C ALA A 15 0.85 -50.90 -2.52
N LYS A 16 -0.12 -50.00 -2.64
CA LYS A 16 0.15 -48.57 -2.79
C LYS A 16 0.96 -48.14 -1.55
N PRO A 17 2.07 -47.39 -1.71
CA PRO A 17 2.82 -46.89 -0.57
C PRO A 17 1.87 -46.06 0.31
N ALA A 18 1.84 -46.37 1.60
CA ALA A 18 1.05 -45.64 2.57
C ALA A 18 1.40 -44.15 2.46
N LYS A 19 0.41 -43.31 2.20
CA LYS A 19 0.56 -41.86 2.30
C LYS A 19 1.09 -41.57 3.71
N PRO A 20 2.21 -40.84 3.87
CA PRO A 20 2.63 -40.42 5.20
C PRO A 20 1.47 -39.66 5.85
N GLU A 21 1.08 -40.07 7.05
CA GLU A 21 0.05 -39.37 7.81
C GLU A 21 0.48 -37.91 7.97
N PRO A 22 -0.44 -36.95 7.77
CA PRO A 22 -0.10 -35.55 7.93
C PRO A 22 0.40 -35.34 9.36
N PRO A 23 1.55 -34.66 9.56
CA PRO A 23 2.09 -34.42 10.89
C PRO A 23 1.02 -33.76 11.77
N GLN A 24 0.65 -34.43 12.86
CA GLN A 24 -0.32 -33.90 13.83
C GLN A 24 0.27 -32.66 14.48
N VAL A 25 -0.39 -31.52 14.29
CA VAL A 25 0.05 -30.26 14.90
C VAL A 25 -0.40 -30.23 16.35
N THR A 26 0.56 -30.17 17.26
CA THR A 26 0.30 -30.12 18.69
C THR A 26 -0.26 -28.76 19.12
N PRO A 27 -1.15 -28.71 20.13
CA PRO A 27 -1.66 -27.46 20.69
C PRO A 27 -0.58 -26.42 21.01
N ASP A 28 0.62 -26.86 21.40
CA ASP A 28 1.77 -26.01 21.72
C ASP A 28 2.30 -25.25 20.49
N LYS A 29 2.44 -25.92 19.34
CA LYS A 29 2.82 -25.26 18.08
C LYS A 29 1.81 -24.18 17.68
N ILE A 30 0.51 -24.43 17.90
CA ILE A 30 -0.52 -23.42 17.64
C ILE A 30 -0.39 -22.23 18.60
N ALA A 31 -0.12 -22.47 19.88
CA ALA A 31 0.07 -21.41 20.86
C ALA A 31 1.29 -20.54 20.49
N GLU A 32 2.37 -21.15 20.05
CA GLU A 32 3.57 -20.47 19.57
C GLU A 32 3.27 -19.60 18.34
N TRP A 33 2.52 -20.11 17.36
CA TRP A 33 2.12 -19.32 16.19
C TRP A 33 1.19 -18.16 16.54
N LYS A 34 0.21 -18.38 17.43
CA LYS A 34 -0.64 -17.28 17.93
C LYS A 34 0.21 -16.20 18.61
N SER A 35 1.19 -16.60 19.41
CA SER A 35 2.14 -15.69 20.04
C SER A 35 3.00 -14.95 19.01
N HIS A 36 3.47 -15.62 17.97
CA HIS A 36 4.24 -15.01 16.88
C HIS A 36 3.40 -13.99 16.09
N VAL A 37 2.17 -14.34 15.70
CA VAL A 37 1.24 -13.43 15.01
C VAL A 37 0.87 -12.25 15.91
N ALA A 38 0.62 -12.46 17.20
CA ALA A 38 0.34 -11.39 18.15
C ALA A 38 1.54 -10.43 18.30
N ARG A 39 2.78 -10.96 18.28
CA ARG A 39 4.01 -10.18 18.33
C ARG A 39 4.20 -9.34 17.07
N LEU A 40 3.93 -9.90 15.89
CA LEU A 40 3.97 -9.19 14.63
C LEU A 40 2.89 -8.09 14.59
N ALA A 41 1.68 -8.38 15.07
CA ALA A 41 0.60 -7.39 15.19
C ALA A 41 0.98 -6.24 16.15
N LYS A 42 1.62 -6.54 17.30
CA LYS A 42 2.14 -5.50 18.20
C LYS A 42 3.23 -4.64 17.56
N LYS A 43 4.12 -5.22 16.76
CA LYS A 43 5.12 -4.45 15.98
C LYS A 43 4.50 -3.59 14.89
N ALA A 44 3.33 -3.99 14.39
CA ALA A 44 2.57 -3.25 13.38
C ALA A 44 1.75 -2.10 13.95
N ALA A 45 1.35 -2.18 15.23
CA ALA A 45 0.52 -1.18 15.91
C ALA A 45 0.98 0.28 15.77
N PRO A 46 2.27 0.64 15.87
CA PRO A 46 2.70 2.04 15.63
C PRO A 46 2.56 2.50 14.17
N TYR A 47 2.37 1.57 13.24
CA TYR A 47 2.10 1.81 11.83
C TYR A 47 0.64 1.56 11.46
N ASP A 48 -0.23 1.40 12.48
CA ASP A 48 -1.67 1.40 12.27
C ASP A 48 -2.07 2.84 11.95
N LEU A 49 -1.90 3.17 10.67
CA LEU A 49 -2.36 4.43 10.13
C LEU A 49 -3.87 4.45 10.25
N ASP A 50 -4.38 5.54 10.81
CA ASP A 50 -5.78 5.89 10.62
C ASP A 50 -5.96 6.25 9.14
N LEU A 51 -6.31 5.23 8.34
CA LEU A 51 -6.48 5.37 6.89
C LEU A 51 -7.61 6.35 6.56
N GLU A 52 -8.62 6.44 7.43
CA GLU A 52 -9.75 7.35 7.27
C GLU A 52 -9.33 8.80 7.50
N ASP A 53 -8.53 9.06 8.54
CA ASP A 53 -7.95 10.39 8.76
C ASP A 53 -7.02 10.80 7.61
N ILE A 54 -6.16 9.89 7.14
CA ILE A 54 -5.27 10.16 6.00
C ILE A 54 -6.07 10.46 4.73
N GLU A 55 -7.09 9.66 4.44
CA GLU A 55 -7.97 9.86 3.29
C GLU A 55 -8.64 11.24 3.36
N LYS A 56 -9.20 11.60 4.52
CA LYS A 56 -9.77 12.94 4.76
C LYS A 56 -8.75 14.06 4.54
N GLN A 57 -7.51 13.88 4.97
CA GLN A 57 -6.45 14.87 4.76
C GLN A 57 -6.07 15.01 3.28
N VAL A 58 -5.95 13.91 2.54
CA VAL A 58 -5.66 13.93 1.09
C VAL A 58 -6.78 14.62 0.33
N ILE A 59 -8.04 14.25 0.58
CA ILE A 59 -9.22 14.88 -0.02
C ILE A 59 -9.26 16.38 0.30
N LYS A 60 -8.97 16.76 1.55
CA LYS A 60 -8.93 18.17 1.96
C LYS A 60 -7.84 18.95 1.21
N ILE A 61 -6.68 18.34 0.98
CA ILE A 61 -5.60 18.97 0.19
C ILE A 61 -6.02 19.10 -1.27
N GLU A 62 -6.63 18.06 -1.83
CA GLU A 62 -7.14 18.05 -3.21
C GLU A 62 -8.15 19.18 -3.45
N GLN A 63 -9.09 19.38 -2.53
CA GLN A 63 -10.07 20.47 -2.58
C GLN A 63 -9.45 21.86 -2.39
N GLN A 64 -8.25 21.94 -1.81
CA GLN A 64 -7.54 23.20 -1.55
C GLN A 64 -6.54 23.57 -2.65
N ILE A 65 -6.38 22.73 -3.68
CA ILE A 65 -5.50 23.01 -4.81
C ILE A 65 -5.96 24.33 -5.44
N PRO A 66 -5.16 25.39 -5.33
CA PRO A 66 -5.56 26.67 -5.86
C PRO A 66 -5.35 26.68 -7.38
N ALA A 67 -6.30 27.24 -8.13
CA ALA A 67 -6.18 27.39 -9.58
C ALA A 67 -5.12 28.43 -9.92
N PRO A 68 -4.29 28.22 -10.97
CA PRO A 68 -3.31 29.21 -11.37
C PRO A 68 -4.01 30.55 -11.69
N PRO A 69 -3.44 31.70 -11.27
CA PRO A 69 -3.97 33.02 -11.61
C PRO A 69 -3.88 33.23 -13.14
N PRO A 70 -4.82 33.98 -13.75
CA PRO A 70 -4.92 34.05 -15.21
C PRO A 70 -3.87 34.95 -15.88
N VAL A 71 -3.53 36.09 -15.26
CA VAL A 71 -2.58 37.09 -15.82
C VAL A 71 -1.91 37.83 -14.67
N ILE A 72 -0.64 38.20 -14.85
CA ILE A 72 0.09 39.12 -13.96
C ILE A 72 0.22 40.46 -14.70
N ALA A 73 -0.51 41.48 -14.26
CA ALA A 73 -0.50 42.80 -14.90
C ALA A 73 0.19 43.87 -14.05
N SER A 74 0.54 43.56 -12.80
CA SER A 74 1.06 44.53 -11.85
C SER A 74 2.05 43.94 -10.83
N ALA A 75 2.74 44.81 -10.11
CA ALA A 75 3.58 44.42 -8.97
C ALA A 75 2.76 43.78 -7.83
N GLU A 76 1.52 44.24 -7.64
CA GLU A 76 0.60 43.65 -6.66
C GLU A 76 0.20 42.23 -7.05
N ASP A 77 -0.04 41.98 -8.34
CA ASP A 77 -0.34 40.64 -8.86
C ASP A 77 0.87 39.70 -8.73
N THR A 78 2.08 40.24 -8.90
CA THR A 78 3.32 39.49 -8.66
C THR A 78 3.42 39.06 -7.20
N ALA A 79 3.10 39.94 -6.26
CA ALA A 79 3.07 39.61 -4.83
C ALA A 79 2.00 38.56 -4.49
N LYS A 80 0.82 38.65 -5.11
CA LYS A 80 -0.25 37.64 -4.99
C LYS A 80 0.19 36.28 -5.53
N CYS A 81 0.88 36.25 -6.68
CA CYS A 81 1.44 35.01 -7.26
C CYS A 81 2.52 34.39 -6.37
N GLN A 82 3.37 35.20 -5.74
CA GLN A 82 4.36 34.73 -4.76
C GLN A 82 3.70 34.11 -3.52
N ALA A 83 2.63 34.72 -2.99
CA ALA A 83 1.84 34.14 -1.90
C ALA A 83 1.20 32.80 -2.32
N HIS A 84 0.72 32.72 -3.56
CA HIS A 84 0.17 31.51 -4.15
C HIS A 84 1.21 30.38 -4.23
N LEU A 85 2.43 30.67 -4.70
CA LEU A 85 3.54 29.71 -4.74
C LEU A 85 3.85 29.15 -3.35
N ARG A 86 3.88 29.99 -2.31
CA ARG A 86 4.10 29.55 -0.93
C ARG A 86 2.99 28.60 -0.47
N LYS A 87 1.73 28.89 -0.81
CA LYS A 87 0.59 28.02 -0.49
C LYS A 87 0.71 26.66 -1.19
N VAL A 88 1.01 26.65 -2.49
CA VAL A 88 1.21 25.41 -3.27
C VAL A 88 2.37 24.59 -2.70
N ALA A 89 3.50 25.23 -2.38
CA ALA A 89 4.65 24.57 -1.76
C ALA A 89 4.31 23.95 -0.39
N HIS A 90 3.54 24.65 0.44
CA HIS A 90 3.09 24.15 1.73
C HIS A 90 2.18 22.92 1.61
N LEU A 91 1.19 22.96 0.72
CA LEU A 91 0.29 21.84 0.45
C LEU A 91 1.07 20.61 -0.04
N ARG A 92 2.03 20.82 -0.95
CA ARG A 92 2.90 19.76 -1.46
C ARG A 92 3.76 19.14 -0.37
N THR A 93 4.33 19.93 0.53
CA THR A 93 5.12 19.42 1.67
C THR A 93 4.28 18.53 2.57
N LYS A 94 3.06 18.97 2.94
CA LYS A 94 2.13 18.16 3.74
C LYS A 94 1.79 16.84 3.06
N LEU A 95 1.46 16.88 1.76
CA LEU A 95 1.10 15.69 1.01
C LEU A 95 2.27 14.72 0.86
N THR A 96 3.49 15.23 0.70
CA THR A 96 4.72 14.41 0.65
C THR A 96 4.96 13.69 1.99
N GLN A 97 4.70 14.37 3.13
CA GLN A 97 4.80 13.74 4.46
C GLN A 97 3.77 12.62 4.61
N ILE A 98 2.52 12.85 4.19
CA ILE A 98 1.46 11.82 4.19
C ILE A 98 1.89 10.63 3.33
N GLN A 99 2.33 10.88 2.09
CA GLN A 99 2.78 9.83 1.18
C GLN A 99 3.92 9.01 1.77
N THR A 100 4.90 9.65 2.40
CA THR A 100 6.03 8.97 3.05
C THR A 100 5.55 8.03 4.15
N ARG A 101 4.61 8.48 5.00
CA ARG A 101 4.00 7.64 6.05
C ARG A 101 3.27 6.45 5.44
N CYS A 102 2.50 6.66 4.38
CA CYS A 102 1.81 5.59 3.65
C CYS A 102 2.79 4.56 3.07
N ILE A 103 3.90 5.00 2.45
CA ILE A 103 4.94 4.12 1.92
C ILE A 103 5.57 3.27 3.03
N GLN A 104 5.92 3.89 4.16
CA GLN A 104 6.49 3.17 5.31
C GLN A 104 5.51 2.13 5.86
N ALA A 105 4.24 2.49 6.04
CA ALA A 105 3.22 1.55 6.47
C ALA A 105 3.04 0.41 5.45
N LYS A 106 2.98 0.71 4.15
CA LYS A 106 2.89 -0.31 3.08
C LYS A 106 4.04 -1.31 3.16
N ALA A 107 5.27 -0.84 3.40
CA ALA A 107 6.44 -1.71 3.56
C ALA A 107 6.29 -2.64 4.78
N VAL A 108 5.87 -2.11 5.92
CA VAL A 108 5.63 -2.89 7.15
C VAL A 108 4.53 -3.93 6.94
N TRP A 109 3.38 -3.51 6.38
CA TRP A 109 2.26 -4.41 6.09
C TRP A 109 2.65 -5.50 5.09
N SER A 110 3.44 -5.17 4.06
CA SER A 110 3.97 -6.14 3.12
C SER A 110 4.87 -7.18 3.80
N HIS A 111 5.76 -6.75 4.70
CA HIS A 111 6.63 -7.66 5.44
C HIS A 111 5.83 -8.61 6.34
N ILE A 112 4.83 -8.08 7.05
CA ILE A 112 3.93 -8.89 7.89
C ILE A 112 3.13 -9.87 7.04
N LEU A 113 2.58 -9.42 5.90
CA LEU A 113 1.84 -10.28 4.98
C LEU A 113 2.73 -11.42 4.46
N LYS A 114 3.98 -11.13 4.08
CA LYS A 114 4.95 -12.13 3.63
C LYS A 114 5.31 -13.11 4.75
N ALA A 115 5.56 -12.63 5.96
CA ALA A 115 5.86 -13.47 7.11
C ALA A 115 4.70 -14.43 7.42
N ILE A 116 3.47 -13.89 7.44
CA ILE A 116 2.24 -14.66 7.64
C ILE A 116 2.05 -15.67 6.53
N LYS A 117 2.06 -15.27 5.25
CA LYS A 117 1.93 -16.20 4.11
C LYS A 117 3.04 -17.25 4.08
N GLY A 118 4.30 -16.85 4.30
CA GLY A 118 5.45 -17.75 4.32
C GLY A 118 5.35 -18.82 5.41
N HIS A 119 5.02 -18.43 6.65
CA HIS A 119 4.79 -19.42 7.71
C HIS A 119 3.57 -20.30 7.45
N LEU A 120 2.49 -19.74 6.92
CA LEU A 120 1.23 -20.46 6.76
C LEU A 120 1.17 -21.36 5.52
N TRP A 121 1.91 -21.06 4.46
CA TRP A 121 1.81 -21.76 3.17
C TRP A 121 2.94 -22.75 2.94
N ILE A 122 4.05 -22.64 3.66
CA ILE A 122 5.22 -23.52 3.49
C ILE A 122 5.21 -24.69 4.48
N GLN A 123 4.60 -24.53 5.66
CA GLN A 123 4.52 -25.63 6.63
C GLN A 123 3.29 -26.53 6.35
N PRO A 124 3.47 -27.81 5.97
CA PRO A 124 2.36 -28.73 5.67
C PRO A 124 1.38 -28.88 6.84
N GLU A 125 1.93 -28.80 8.05
CA GLU A 125 1.25 -28.75 9.35
C GLU A 125 0.19 -27.64 9.42
N VAL A 126 0.52 -26.44 8.93
CA VAL A 126 -0.38 -25.29 8.91
C VAL A 126 -1.44 -25.42 7.81
N GLN A 127 -1.10 -26.08 6.70
CA GLN A 127 -2.01 -26.33 5.59
C GLN A 127 -3.13 -27.30 5.99
N ALA A 128 -2.80 -28.32 6.81
CA ALA A 128 -3.80 -29.16 7.46
C ALA A 128 -4.68 -28.35 8.43
N LEU A 129 -4.10 -27.46 9.25
CA LEU A 129 -4.85 -26.58 10.15
C LEU A 129 -5.69 -25.49 9.46
N LYS A 130 -5.33 -25.11 8.23
CA LYS A 130 -6.11 -24.20 7.39
C LYS A 130 -7.40 -24.87 6.90
N ASN A 131 -7.38 -26.20 6.77
CA ASN A 131 -8.53 -27.02 6.44
C ASN A 131 -9.40 -27.31 7.68
N ASP A 132 -8.82 -27.33 8.88
CA ASP A 132 -9.55 -27.33 10.17
C ASP A 132 -10.16 -25.95 10.49
N THR A 133 -11.25 -25.68 9.77
CA THR A 133 -12.41 -24.78 9.96
C THR A 133 -12.31 -23.53 10.87
N ALA A 134 -11.79 -23.57 12.10
CA ALA A 134 -11.71 -22.39 12.96
C ALA A 134 -10.42 -21.58 12.78
N ARG A 135 -9.26 -22.26 12.72
CA ARG A 135 -7.95 -21.60 12.64
C ARG A 135 -7.67 -21.11 11.22
N GLY A 136 -8.04 -21.91 10.22
CA GLY A 136 -8.00 -21.49 8.81
C GLY A 136 -8.86 -20.27 8.50
N THR A 137 -9.97 -20.08 9.23
CA THR A 137 -10.85 -18.92 9.07
C THR A 137 -10.28 -17.68 9.74
N VAL A 138 -9.74 -17.77 10.95
CA VAL A 138 -9.08 -16.64 11.63
C VAL A 138 -7.88 -16.15 10.83
N VAL A 139 -7.04 -17.07 10.37
CA VAL A 139 -5.89 -16.77 9.53
C VAL A 139 -6.29 -16.11 8.21
N ARG A 140 -7.31 -16.63 7.52
CA ARG A 140 -7.86 -16.01 6.30
C ARG A 140 -8.43 -14.62 6.58
N LYS A 141 -9.13 -14.43 7.70
CA LYS A 141 -9.67 -13.13 8.10
C LYS A 141 -8.55 -12.11 8.38
N VAL A 142 -7.48 -12.52 9.08
CA VAL A 142 -6.34 -11.64 9.36
C VAL A 142 -5.56 -11.32 8.09
N ALA A 143 -5.22 -12.33 7.27
CA ALA A 143 -4.55 -12.12 5.99
C ALA A 143 -5.40 -11.25 5.05
N GLY A 144 -6.71 -11.49 4.95
CA GLY A 144 -7.62 -10.69 4.14
C GLY A 144 -7.73 -9.24 4.62
N ARG A 145 -7.79 -8.99 5.93
CA ARG A 145 -7.74 -7.61 6.48
C ARG A 145 -6.41 -6.92 6.16
N LEU A 146 -5.30 -7.64 6.23
CA LEU A 146 -3.97 -7.10 5.92
C LEU A 146 -3.83 -6.79 4.41
N GLU A 147 -4.32 -7.67 3.54
CA GLU A 147 -4.37 -7.45 2.10
C GLU A 147 -5.24 -6.23 1.77
N TRP A 148 -6.41 -6.13 2.41
CA TRP A 148 -7.29 -4.98 2.23
C TRP A 148 -6.61 -3.67 2.65
N LYS A 149 -5.98 -3.62 3.83
CA LYS A 149 -5.22 -2.44 4.28
C LYS A 149 -4.06 -2.12 3.33
N TYR A 150 -3.31 -3.13 2.89
CA TYR A 150 -2.22 -2.97 1.93
C TYR A 150 -2.69 -2.35 0.61
N THR A 151 -3.83 -2.83 0.08
CA THR A 151 -4.43 -2.31 -1.14
C THR A 151 -4.93 -0.88 -0.96
N GLN A 152 -5.61 -0.58 0.16
CA GLN A 152 -6.07 0.77 0.46
C GLN A 152 -4.92 1.78 0.56
N VAL A 153 -3.85 1.43 1.28
CA VAL A 153 -2.65 2.28 1.36
C VAL A 153 -2.04 2.48 -0.03
N GLY A 154 -2.04 1.46 -0.88
CA GLY A 154 -1.62 1.57 -2.27
C GLY A 154 -2.44 2.60 -3.06
N ALA A 155 -3.77 2.51 -3.00
CA ALA A 155 -4.66 3.46 -3.66
C ALA A 155 -4.47 4.90 -3.15
N LEU A 156 -4.31 5.08 -1.84
CA LEU A 156 -4.04 6.40 -1.25
C LEU A 156 -2.72 7.00 -1.74
N ILE A 157 -1.67 6.19 -1.92
CA ILE A 157 -0.40 6.65 -2.50
C ILE A 157 -0.62 7.14 -3.93
N GLU A 158 -1.37 6.39 -4.76
CA GLU A 158 -1.66 6.79 -6.14
C GLU A 158 -2.45 8.10 -6.23
N VAL A 159 -3.45 8.29 -5.36
CA VAL A 159 -4.19 9.56 -5.27
C VAL A 159 -3.26 10.69 -4.82
N ALA A 160 -2.44 10.47 -3.81
CA ALA A 160 -1.47 11.46 -3.35
C ALA A 160 -0.47 11.84 -4.47
N ASP A 161 0.02 10.88 -5.25
CA ASP A 161 0.89 11.15 -6.40
C ASP A 161 0.22 12.03 -7.46
N LYS A 162 -1.04 11.74 -7.80
CA LYS A 162 -1.82 12.57 -8.73
C LYS A 162 -1.94 14.00 -8.23
N VAL A 163 -2.29 14.19 -6.97
CA VAL A 163 -2.44 15.53 -6.37
C VAL A 163 -1.08 16.26 -6.31
N ILE A 164 0.02 15.57 -5.98
CA ILE A 164 1.38 16.15 -6.04
C ILE A 164 1.70 16.62 -7.47
N TRP A 165 1.33 15.85 -8.48
CA TRP A 165 1.57 16.20 -9.88
C TRP A 165 0.79 17.46 -10.28
N THR A 166 -0.50 17.53 -9.95
CA THR A 166 -1.32 18.74 -10.16
C THR A 166 -0.73 19.97 -9.46
N LEU A 167 -0.30 19.83 -8.21
CA LEU A 167 0.34 20.91 -7.47
C LEU A 167 1.65 21.36 -8.14
N LYS A 168 2.45 20.42 -8.68
CA LYS A 168 3.69 20.76 -9.42
C LYS A 168 3.39 21.52 -10.71
N ASP A 169 2.37 21.10 -11.46
CA ASP A 169 2.01 21.76 -12.71
C ASP A 169 1.46 23.17 -12.45
N ASN A 170 0.61 23.35 -11.42
CA ASN A 170 0.19 24.68 -11.00
C ASN A 170 1.38 25.55 -10.56
N GLN A 171 2.34 24.96 -9.83
CA GLN A 171 3.57 25.67 -9.46
C GLN A 171 4.35 26.13 -10.70
N ARG A 172 4.52 25.25 -11.71
CA ARG A 172 5.21 25.61 -12.96
C ARG A 172 4.47 26.70 -13.73
N ALA A 173 3.15 26.62 -13.83
CA ALA A 173 2.34 27.64 -14.51
C ALA A 173 2.52 29.02 -13.87
N VAL A 174 2.46 29.11 -12.53
CA VAL A 174 2.67 30.37 -11.80
C VAL A 174 4.10 30.89 -12.00
N HIS A 175 5.11 30.03 -11.98
CA HIS A 175 6.50 30.44 -12.25
C HIS A 175 6.66 31.01 -13.66
N GLY A 176 6.15 30.33 -14.70
CA GLY A 176 6.24 30.81 -16.08
C GLY A 176 5.54 32.15 -16.29
N MET A 177 4.43 32.41 -15.61
CA MET A 177 3.75 33.71 -15.64
C MET A 177 4.59 34.83 -15.02
N ILE A 178 5.29 34.55 -13.91
CA ILE A 178 6.17 35.54 -13.26
C ILE A 178 7.39 35.83 -14.16
N GLU A 179 7.97 34.81 -14.76
CA GLU A 179 9.10 34.95 -15.69
C GLU A 179 8.72 35.81 -16.90
N ALA A 180 7.61 35.50 -17.58
CA ALA A 180 7.12 36.27 -18.72
C ALA A 180 6.86 37.75 -18.37
N ALA A 181 6.21 38.02 -17.24
CA ALA A 181 5.95 39.40 -16.79
C ALA A 181 7.25 40.17 -16.46
N THR A 182 8.30 39.47 -16.04
CA THR A 182 9.60 40.07 -15.74
C THR A 182 10.38 40.39 -17.02
N GLU A 183 10.31 39.51 -18.03
CA GLU A 183 10.93 39.71 -19.34
C GLU A 183 10.30 40.89 -20.12
N GLU A 184 8.97 40.98 -20.15
CA GLU A 184 8.26 42.10 -20.80
C GLU A 184 8.66 43.45 -20.19
N ARG A 185 8.77 43.52 -18.86
CA ARG A 185 9.19 44.72 -18.16
C ARG A 185 10.63 45.11 -18.49
N PHE A 186 11.52 44.13 -18.64
CA PHE A 186 12.92 44.39 -19.02
C PHE A 186 13.04 44.96 -20.44
N LEU A 187 12.32 44.38 -21.41
CA LEU A 187 12.31 44.86 -22.79
C LEU A 187 11.72 46.27 -22.92
N TYR A 188 10.66 46.58 -22.17
CA TYR A 188 10.08 47.93 -22.13
C TYR A 188 11.10 48.98 -21.67
N LEU A 189 11.88 48.68 -20.62
CA LEU A 189 12.89 49.59 -20.09
C LEU A 189 14.04 49.82 -21.07
N GLN A 190 14.51 48.78 -21.78
CA GLN A 190 15.54 48.95 -22.82
C GLN A 190 15.06 49.73 -24.05
N GLY A 191 13.77 49.65 -24.37
CA GLY A 191 13.17 50.40 -25.47
C GLY A 191 13.01 51.90 -25.19
N MET A 192 12.99 52.30 -23.91
CA MET A 192 12.93 53.71 -23.49
C MET A 192 14.29 54.41 -23.43
N GLU A 193 15.40 53.67 -23.52
CA GLU A 193 16.77 54.22 -23.49
C GLU A 193 17.32 54.58 -24.90
N LYS A 194 16.48 54.56 -25.94
CA LYS A 194 16.82 54.97 -27.32
C LYS A 194 16.03 56.21 -27.73
#